data_AF-A0A7Y0NRG1-F1
#
_entry.id   AF-A0A7Y0NRG1-F1
#
_cell.length_a   1.000
_cell.length_b   1.000
_cell.length_c   1.000
_cell.angle_alpha   90.00
_cell.angle_beta   90.00
_cell.angle_gamma   90.00
#
_symmetry.space_group_name_H-M   'P 1'
#
loop_
_entity.id
_entity.type
_entity.pdbx_description
1 polymer ?
#
loop_
_entity_poly.entity_id
_entity_poly.type
_entity_poly.pdbx_seq_one_letter_code
_entity_poly.pdbx_strand_id
1 'polypeptide(L)' 'MMETLIVQPKNKKQLLAVEAVLQALNVSFKKEKSYSPEFISEIAKGEDDVKNGRLTRVKDVQDIWKSIL' A
#
# COMPACT_ATOMS: atom_id res chain seq x y z
N MET A 1 0.72 -18.81 -16.35
CA MET A 1 0.77 -17.38 -15.98
C MET A 1 2.00 -17.17 -15.10
N MET A 2 2.62 -15.99 -15.14
CA MET A 2 3.73 -15.67 -14.25
C MET A 2 3.21 -14.80 -13.10
N GLU A 3 3.63 -15.11 -11.88
CA GLU A 3 3.19 -14.42 -10.67
C GLU A 3 4.24 -13.41 -10.20
N THR A 4 3.79 -12.35 -9.52
CA THR A 4 4.68 -11.35 -8.89
C THR A 4 4.87 -11.70 -7.42
N LEU A 5 6.13 -11.83 -6.98
CA LEU A 5 6.47 -12.00 -5.58
C LEU A 5 6.70 -10.64 -4.90
N ILE A 6 5.93 -10.32 -3.86
CA ILE A 6 6.12 -9.14 -3.02
C ILE A 6 6.74 -9.58 -1.69
N VAL A 7 7.93 -9.06 -1.36
CA VAL A 7 8.63 -9.37 -0.11
C VAL A 7 8.57 -8.15 0.82
N GLN A 8 8.27 -8.37 2.09
CA GLN A 8 8.16 -7.30 3.11
C GLN A 8 9.19 -7.50 4.25
N PRO A 9 10.47 -7.13 4.05
CA PRO A 9 11.49 -7.27 5.07
C PRO A 9 11.20 -6.35 6.27
N LYS A 10 11.37 -6.85 7.49
CA LYS A 10 11.11 -6.10 8.74
C LYS A 10 12.31 -5.26 9.19
N ASN A 11 13.49 -5.49 8.63
CA ASN A 11 14.71 -4.78 8.97
C ASN A 11 15.74 -4.82 7.83
N LYS A 12 16.77 -3.97 7.94
CA LYS A 12 17.83 -3.84 6.94
C LYS A 12 18.59 -5.16 6.70
N LYS A 13 18.79 -5.98 7.72
CA LYS A 13 19.49 -7.27 7.60
C LYS A 13 18.70 -8.24 6.72
N GLN A 14 17.39 -8.33 6.91
CA GLN A 14 16.52 -9.15 6.07
C GLN A 14 16.48 -8.65 4.63
N LEU A 15 16.37 -7.33 4.43
CA LEU A 15 16.37 -6.75 3.08
C LEU A 15 17.65 -7.10 2.32
N LEU A 16 18.82 -6.92 2.94
CA LEU A 16 20.11 -7.26 2.33
C LEU A 16 20.24 -8.75 2.01
N ALA A 17 19.75 -9.63 2.88
CA ALA A 17 19.78 -11.07 2.64
C ALA A 17 18.92 -11.46 1.42
N VAL A 18 17.71 -10.90 1.31
CA VAL A 18 16.82 -11.16 0.17
C VAL A 18 17.43 -10.63 -1.13
N GLU A 19 17.99 -9.42 -1.12
CA GLU A 19 18.67 -8.83 -2.27
C GLU A 19 19.82 -9.73 -2.77
N ALA A 20 20.64 -10.25 -1.86
CA ALA A 20 21.75 -11.14 -2.22
C ALA A 20 21.25 -12.44 -2.88
N VAL A 21 20.18 -13.04 -2.37
CA VAL A 21 19.58 -14.24 -2.96
C VAL A 21 19.03 -13.95 -4.35
N LEU A 22 18.28 -12.86 -4.53
CA LEU A 22 17.71 -12.49 -5.84
C LEU A 22 18.80 -12.18 -6.87
N GLN A 23 19.89 -11.52 -6.46
CA GLN A 23 21.06 -11.28 -7.31
C GLN A 23 21.76 -12.58 -7.71
N ALA A 24 21.96 -13.51 -6.77
CA ALA A 24 22.58 -14.80 -7.04
C ALA A 24 21.76 -15.65 -8.04
N LEU A 25 20.44 -15.47 -8.04
CA LEU A 25 19.52 -16.12 -8.98
C LEU A 25 19.35 -15.34 -10.30
N ASN A 26 20.07 -14.22 -10.47
CA ASN A 26 19.95 -13.31 -11.61
C ASN A 26 18.50 -12.85 -11.87
N VAL A 27 17.75 -12.61 -10.78
CA VAL A 27 16.37 -12.13 -10.82
C VAL A 27 16.35 -10.62 -10.65
N SER A 28 15.74 -9.93 -11.61
CA SER A 28 15.51 -8.49 -11.52
C SER A 28 14.46 -8.16 -10.46
N PHE A 29 14.74 -7.17 -9.61
CA PHE A 29 13.80 -6.70 -8.59
C PHE A 29 13.75 -5.19 -8.52
N LYS A 30 12.66 -4.67 -7.95
CA LYS A 30 12.47 -3.24 -7.67
C LYS A 30 12.30 -3.04 -6.17
N LYS A 31 12.78 -1.92 -5.66
CA LYS A 31 12.54 -1.49 -4.28
C LYS A 31 11.49 -0.39 -4.32
N GLU A 32 10.41 -0.59 -3.60
CA GLU A 32 9.41 0.44 -3.37
C GLU A 32 9.52 0.91 -1.92
N LYS A 33 9.27 2.21 -1.69
CA LYS A 33 9.19 2.73 -0.34
C LYS A 33 7.93 2.17 0.30
N SER A 34 8.06 1.58 1.49
CA SER A 34 6.88 1.24 2.28
C SER A 34 6.10 2.51 2.59
N TYR A 35 4.78 2.41 2.54
CA TYR A 35 3.92 3.45 3.09
C TYR A 35 4.21 3.63 4.58
N SER A 36 4.04 4.87 5.07
CA SER A 36 4.25 5.15 6.48
C SER A 36 3.19 4.41 7.32
N PRO A 37 3.50 4.04 8.57
CA PRO A 37 2.53 3.40 9.46
C PRO A 37 1.23 4.22 9.61
N GLU A 38 1.35 5.54 9.62
CA GLU A 38 0.22 6.47 9.73
C GLU A 38 -0.69 6.36 8.49
N PHE A 39 -0.12 6.31 7.29
CA PHE A 39 -0.88 6.11 6.07
C PHE A 39 -1.64 4.78 6.08
N ILE A 40 -0.97 3.69 6.49
CA ILE A 40 -1.59 2.37 6.61
C ILE A 40 -2.75 2.41 7.62
N SER A 41 -2.57 3.11 8.74
CA SER A 41 -3.61 3.30 9.76
C SER A 41 -4.82 4.06 9.22
N GLU A 42 -4.61 5.14 8.47
CA GLU A 42 -5.71 5.92 7.86
C GLU A 42 -6.48 5.10 6.81
N ILE A 43 -5.78 4.27 6.02
CA ILE A 43 -6.44 3.35 5.09
C ILE A 43 -7.30 2.33 5.84
N ALA A 44 -6.77 1.71 6.90
CA ALA A 44 -7.51 0.75 7.70
C ALA A 44 -8.77 1.38 8.35
N LYS A 45 -8.64 2.63 8.82
CA LYS A 45 -9.77 3.42 9.32
C LYS A 45 -10.80 3.69 8.22
N GLY A 46 -10.37 4.08 7.02
CA GLY A 46 -11.26 4.27 5.87
C GLY A 46 -12.03 3.01 5.49
N GLU A 47 -11.38 1.84 5.52
CA GLU A 47 -12.06 0.56 5.30
C GLU A 47 -13.12 0.26 6.36
N ASP A 48 -12.84 0.58 7.63
CA ASP A 48 -13.81 0.45 8.72
C ASP A 48 -14.97 1.45 8.58
N ASP A 49 -14.69 2.69 8.18
CA ASP A 49 -15.69 3.72 7.90
C ASP A 49 -16.65 3.26 6.79
N VAL A 50 -16.13 2.64 5.72
CA VAL A 50 -16.94 2.06 4.64
C VAL A 50 -17.83 0.93 5.17
N LYS A 51 -17.27 -0.02 5.93
CA LYS A 51 -18.02 -1.16 6.48
C LYS A 51 -19.16 -0.72 7.39
N ASN A 52 -18.95 0.34 8.16
CA ASN A 52 -19.92 0.87 9.10
C ASN A 52 -20.79 1.99 8.52
N GLY A 53 -20.68 2.29 7.22
CA GLY A 53 -21.49 3.31 6.54
C GLY A 53 -21.18 4.76 6.94
N ARG A 54 -20.02 5.03 7.55
CA ARG A 54 -19.52 6.37 7.87
C ARG A 54 -18.93 7.03 6.63
N LEU A 55 -19.78 7.28 5.65
CA LEU A 55 -19.41 7.73 4.31
C LEU A 55 -20.00 9.09 3.98
N THR A 56 -19.24 9.89 3.24
CA THR A 56 -19.72 11.12 2.63
C THR A 56 -20.15 10.82 1.19
N ARG A 57 -21.46 10.89 0.92
CA ARG A 57 -21.98 10.70 -0.44
C ARG A 57 -21.80 11.96 -1.27
N VAL A 58 -21.08 11.83 -2.38
CA VAL A 58 -20.96 12.88 -3.40
C VAL A 58 -22.30 13.04 -4.10
N LYS A 59 -22.88 14.24 -4.03
CA LYS A 59 -24.19 14.56 -4.64
C LYS A 59 -24.07 15.01 -6.09
N ASP A 60 -22.98 15.70 -6.41
CA ASP A 60 -22.68 16.20 -7.74
C ASP A 60 -21.25 15.76 -8.11
N VAL A 61 -21.11 15.00 -9.19
CA VAL A 61 -19.82 14.51 -9.67
C VAL A 61 -19.02 15.62 -10.37
N GLN A 62 -19.70 16.66 -10.84
CA GLN A 62 -19.05 17.83 -11.46
C GLN A 62 -18.48 18.79 -10.39
N ASP A 63 -19.02 18.76 -9.17
CA ASP A 63 -18.54 19.54 -8.02
C ASP A 63 -18.44 18.68 -6.76
N ILE A 64 -17.46 17.79 -6.76
CA ILE A 64 -17.21 16.88 -5.65
C ILE A 64 -16.83 17.62 -4.36
N TRP A 65 -16.16 18.76 -4.49
CA TRP A 65 -15.60 19.51 -3.37
C TRP A 65 -16.68 20.04 -2.44
N LYS A 66 -17.80 20.53 -3.00
CA LYS A 66 -18.97 20.95 -2.23
C LYS A 66 -19.57 19.87 -1.33
N SER A 67 -19.31 18.60 -1.64
CA SER A 67 -19.79 17.47 -0.84
C SER A 67 -18.82 17.04 0.26
N ILE A 68 -17.53 17.38 0.18
CA ILE A 68 -16.47 16.83 1.05
C ILE A 68 -15.62 17.89 1.79
N LEU A 69 -15.79 19.17 1.46
CA LEU A 69 -15.26 20.33 2.20
C LEU A 69 -16.34 20.89 3.12
#